data_AF-A0A919H6N8-F1
#
_entry.id   AF-A0A919H6N8-F1
#
_cell.length_a   1.000
_cell.length_b   1.000
_cell.length_c   1.000
_cell.angle_alpha   90.00
_cell.angle_beta   90.00
_cell.angle_gamma   90.00
#
_symmetry.space_group_name_H-M   'P 1'
#
loop_
_entity.id
_entity.type
_entity.pdbx_description
1 polymer ?
#
loop_
_entity_poly.entity_id
_entity_poly.type
_entity_poly.pdbx_seq_one_letter_code
_entity_poly.pdbx_strand_id
1 'polypeptide(L)'
;MIRARRPGRAPVLAMATVLLGALAAGCSGASGGSGREGGRSADPGTSDWVEGATADSIARTLHVEVPSTATHTVAAHRRGFQDDGLILSFVLPAEAVEPFLTQLKPEQPLRLREQPFAAEATPATPFAHLGLPEPDSLPKVREGQVCAPCKGDLNWLKVAVAQIDERSSRVYLRGVD
;
A
#
# COMPACT_ATOMS: atom_id res chain seq x y z
N MET A 1 -34.65 -34.40 44.24
CA MET A 1 -33.78 -35.54 44.57
C MET A 1 -32.34 -35.07 44.40
N ILE A 2 -31.60 -34.84 45.49
CA ILE A 2 -30.68 -35.76 46.20
C ILE A 2 -29.22 -35.41 45.83
N ARG A 3 -28.50 -34.99 46.89
CA ARG A 3 -27.06 -35.09 47.22
C ARG A 3 -26.00 -34.61 46.20
N ALA A 4 -25.03 -33.76 46.51
CA ALA A 4 -24.18 -33.48 47.68
C ALA A 4 -22.72 -33.90 47.44
N ARG A 5 -21.83 -33.13 48.11
CA ARG A 5 -20.47 -33.44 48.58
C ARG A 5 -19.26 -33.19 47.64
N ARG A 6 -18.49 -32.15 48.04
CA ARG A 6 -17.00 -32.01 48.05
C ARG A 6 -16.33 -33.27 48.69
N PRO A 7 -15.01 -33.39 49.00
CA PRO A 7 -13.79 -32.55 48.80
C PRO A 7 -12.51 -33.39 48.47
N GLY A 8 -11.30 -32.80 48.53
CA GLY A 8 -10.04 -33.54 48.82
C GLY A 8 -8.78 -32.93 48.18
N ARG A 9 -7.97 -32.14 48.91
CA ARG A 9 -6.72 -32.51 49.64
C ARG A 9 -5.57 -32.88 48.68
N ALA A 10 -4.60 -32.00 48.39
CA ALA A 10 -3.40 -31.61 49.17
C ALA A 10 -2.23 -32.65 49.07
N PRO A 11 -1.03 -32.38 49.62
CA PRO A 11 0.22 -31.99 48.93
C PRO A 11 1.31 -33.09 48.97
N VAL A 12 2.41 -32.97 48.22
CA VAL A 12 3.68 -33.68 48.55
C VAL A 12 4.90 -32.80 48.27
N LEU A 13 5.75 -32.76 49.30
CA LEU A 13 7.03 -32.07 49.46
C LEU A 13 8.19 -32.70 48.67
N ALA A 14 9.19 -31.83 48.44
CA ALA A 14 10.64 -32.07 48.53
C ALA A 14 11.33 -32.98 47.50
N MET A 15 12.40 -32.43 46.91
CA MET A 15 13.76 -32.89 47.17
C MET A 15 14.75 -31.81 46.73
N ALA A 16 15.63 -31.42 47.65
CA ALA A 16 16.79 -30.59 47.40
C ALA A 16 17.94 -31.49 46.94
N THR A 17 18.66 -31.08 45.89
CA THR A 17 20.00 -31.59 45.59
C THR A 17 20.89 -30.43 45.18
N VAL A 18 21.83 -30.12 46.08
CA VAL A 18 22.99 -29.27 45.85
C VAL A 18 24.03 -30.09 45.10
N LEU A 19 24.56 -29.57 43.99
CA LEU A 19 25.84 -30.01 43.43
C LEU A 19 26.65 -28.79 42.99
N LEU A 20 27.79 -28.62 43.67
CA LEU A 20 28.92 -27.75 43.36
C LEU A 20 29.74 -28.33 42.20
N GLY A 21 30.38 -27.44 41.43
CA GLY A 21 31.53 -27.72 40.56
C GLY A 21 31.18 -27.62 39.07
N ALA A 22 31.99 -27.06 38.17
CA ALA A 22 33.32 -26.48 38.25
C ALA A 22 33.49 -25.52 37.06
N LEU A 23 34.32 -24.48 37.23
CA LEU A 23 34.80 -23.65 36.14
C LEU A 23 35.76 -24.46 35.26
N ALA A 24 35.47 -24.59 33.98
CA ALA A 24 36.42 -25.02 32.97
C ALA A 24 36.21 -24.19 31.69
N ALA A 25 37.23 -23.44 31.32
CA ALA A 25 37.38 -22.82 30.01
C ALA A 25 37.66 -23.91 28.96
N GLY A 26 37.05 -23.82 27.79
CA GLY A 26 37.32 -24.72 26.67
C GLY A 26 36.56 -24.31 25.41
N CYS A 27 37.29 -23.94 24.36
CA CYS A 27 36.79 -23.52 23.05
C CYS A 27 36.42 -24.72 22.15
N SER A 28 35.49 -24.43 21.22
CA SER A 28 35.24 -25.06 19.91
C SER A 28 34.19 -26.18 19.80
N GLY A 29 33.07 -25.86 19.13
CA GLY A 29 32.65 -26.61 17.94
C GLY A 29 31.27 -27.29 17.89
N ALA A 30 30.33 -26.61 17.24
CA ALA A 30 29.26 -27.11 16.35
C ALA A 30 27.89 -27.62 16.87
N SER A 31 26.86 -26.92 16.36
CA SER A 31 25.56 -27.36 15.82
C SER A 31 24.30 -27.41 16.72
N GLY A 32 23.23 -26.75 16.21
CA GLY A 32 21.84 -26.76 16.70
C GLY A 32 21.54 -25.60 17.67
N GLY A 33 20.79 -24.54 17.35
CA GLY A 33 19.62 -24.44 16.49
C GLY A 33 18.35 -24.38 17.36
N SER A 34 17.90 -23.19 17.74
CA SER A 34 16.47 -22.82 17.82
C SER A 34 16.27 -21.41 18.38
N GLY A 35 15.57 -20.59 17.61
CA GLY A 35 14.65 -19.59 18.15
C GLY A 35 15.24 -18.26 18.59
N ARG A 36 16.04 -17.60 17.74
CA ARG A 36 16.22 -16.14 17.89
C ARG A 36 15.29 -15.46 16.90
N GLU A 37 14.28 -14.79 17.44
CA GLU A 37 13.29 -13.96 16.73
C GLU A 37 14.00 -13.00 15.77
N GLY A 38 14.09 -13.42 14.52
CA GLY A 38 14.38 -12.56 13.39
C GLY A 38 13.10 -11.93 12.90
N GLY A 39 12.48 -11.10 13.76
CA GLY A 39 11.54 -10.09 13.27
C GLY A 39 12.35 -9.12 12.42
N ARG A 40 12.44 -9.40 11.13
CA ARG A 40 13.04 -8.50 10.14
C ARG A 40 12.16 -7.26 10.10
N SER A 41 12.40 -6.33 11.02
CA SER A 41 11.88 -4.97 10.92
C SER A 41 12.44 -4.42 9.63
N ALA A 42 11.58 -4.20 8.64
CA ALA A 42 11.94 -3.45 7.46
C ALA A 42 12.48 -2.10 7.96
N ASP A 43 13.71 -1.79 7.58
CA ASP A 43 14.30 -0.48 7.82
C ASP A 43 13.38 0.58 7.17
N PRO A 44 12.84 1.55 7.91
CA PRO A 44 12.04 2.64 7.32
C PRO A 44 12.88 3.64 6.50
N GLY A 45 14.19 3.42 6.39
CA GLY A 45 15.19 4.46 6.10
C GLY A 45 15.71 4.58 4.66
N THR A 46 15.41 3.66 3.75
CA THR A 46 15.65 3.93 2.31
C THR A 46 14.31 4.22 1.67
N SER A 47 14.07 5.46 1.25
CA SER A 47 12.87 5.76 0.47
C SER A 47 12.93 4.92 -0.79
N ASP A 48 12.01 3.95 -0.91
CA ASP A 48 11.80 3.20 -2.15
C ASP A 48 11.38 4.11 -3.33
N TRP A 49 11.19 5.40 -3.07
CA TRP A 49 10.87 6.41 -4.06
C TRP A 49 12.08 6.77 -4.91
N VAL A 50 11.90 6.74 -6.23
CA VAL A 50 12.92 7.09 -7.21
C VAL A 50 13.06 8.60 -7.28
N GLU A 51 14.24 9.11 -6.93
CA GLU A 51 14.57 10.53 -7.05
C GLU A 51 14.52 10.99 -8.52
N GLY A 52 13.98 12.19 -8.75
CA GLY A 52 13.93 12.79 -10.10
C GLY A 52 12.85 12.22 -11.01
N ALA A 53 11.95 11.36 -10.53
CA ALA A 53 10.75 10.98 -11.26
C ALA A 53 9.89 12.22 -11.57
N THR A 54 9.68 12.49 -12.87
CA THR A 54 8.92 13.67 -13.33
C THR A 54 7.51 13.25 -13.75
N ALA A 55 6.56 14.20 -13.71
CA ALA A 55 5.21 13.92 -14.22
C ALA A 55 5.22 13.38 -15.65
N ASP A 56 6.05 13.94 -16.52
CA ASP A 56 6.17 13.51 -17.91
C ASP A 56 6.76 12.10 -18.05
N SER A 57 7.75 11.73 -17.23
CA SER A 57 8.27 10.36 -17.26
C SER A 57 7.23 9.35 -16.81
N ILE A 58 6.49 9.66 -15.73
CA ILE A 58 5.44 8.77 -15.23
C ILE A 58 4.27 8.68 -16.20
N ALA A 59 3.82 9.79 -16.79
CA ALA A 59 2.77 9.80 -17.79
C ALA A 59 3.14 8.92 -19.00
N ARG A 60 4.41 8.98 -19.46
CA ARG A 60 4.92 8.10 -20.52
C ARG A 60 4.88 6.62 -20.13
N THR A 61 5.34 6.27 -18.93
CA THR A 61 5.30 4.87 -18.44
C THR A 61 3.87 4.37 -18.28
N LEU A 62 2.96 5.23 -17.83
CA LEU A 62 1.52 4.90 -17.72
C LEU A 62 0.80 4.89 -19.08
N HIS A 63 1.48 5.28 -20.16
CA HIS A 63 0.89 5.48 -21.49
C HIS A 63 -0.32 6.45 -21.49
N VAL A 64 -0.25 7.49 -20.66
CA VAL A 64 -1.29 8.53 -20.53
C VAL A 64 -0.79 9.86 -21.09
N GLU A 65 -1.64 10.50 -21.89
CA GLU A 65 -1.46 11.90 -22.26
C GLU A 65 -2.09 12.80 -21.19
N VAL A 66 -1.26 13.62 -20.52
CA VAL A 66 -1.76 14.62 -19.57
C VAL A 66 -2.29 15.81 -20.38
N PRO A 67 -3.57 16.20 -20.23
CA PRO A 67 -4.12 17.33 -20.98
C PRO A 67 -3.35 18.63 -20.72
N SER A 68 -3.18 19.47 -21.75
CA SER A 68 -2.50 20.76 -21.61
C SER A 68 -3.21 21.75 -20.68
N THR A 69 -4.49 21.53 -20.40
CA THR A 69 -5.29 22.28 -19.43
C THR A 69 -5.08 21.81 -17.98
N ALA A 70 -4.31 20.74 -17.77
CA ALA A 70 -4.03 20.22 -16.45
C ALA A 70 -3.18 21.19 -15.63
N THR A 71 -3.52 21.31 -14.35
CA THR A 71 -2.75 22.08 -13.37
C THR A 71 -2.41 21.20 -12.17
N HIS A 72 -1.49 21.66 -11.33
CA HIS A 72 -1.10 20.94 -10.10
C HIS A 72 -0.71 19.48 -10.37
N THR A 73 0.00 19.26 -11.48
CA THR A 73 0.48 17.95 -11.91
C THR A 73 1.63 17.51 -11.01
N VAL A 74 1.46 16.37 -10.36
CA VAL A 74 2.42 15.76 -9.46
C VAL A 74 2.47 14.27 -9.71
N ALA A 75 3.65 13.68 -9.59
CA ALA A 75 3.84 12.25 -9.82
C ALA A 75 4.98 11.72 -8.96
N ALA A 76 4.96 10.41 -8.72
CA ALA A 76 6.07 9.71 -8.09
C ALA A 76 6.14 8.26 -8.58
N HIS A 77 7.34 7.72 -8.44
CA HIS A 77 7.68 6.34 -8.76
C HIS A 77 8.26 5.70 -7.51
N ARG A 78 7.63 4.62 -7.07
CA ARG A 78 8.11 3.78 -5.97
C ARG A 78 8.66 2.50 -6.56
N ARG A 79 9.95 2.24 -6.37
CA ARG A 79 10.55 0.95 -6.70
C ARG A 79 9.96 -0.14 -5.81
N GLY A 80 9.49 -1.23 -6.39
CA GLY A 80 9.04 -2.41 -5.68
C GLY A 80 10.03 -3.56 -5.80
N PHE A 81 9.70 -4.67 -5.13
CA PHE A 81 10.50 -5.88 -5.21
C PHE A 81 10.20 -6.73 -6.45
N GLN A 82 8.92 -6.78 -6.84
CA GLN A 82 8.45 -7.48 -8.05
C GLN A 82 8.10 -6.46 -9.12
N ASP A 83 7.25 -5.50 -8.74
CA ASP A 83 6.65 -4.52 -9.63
C ASP A 83 6.80 -3.12 -9.04
N ASP A 84 7.05 -2.09 -9.86
CA ASP A 84 7.14 -0.73 -9.37
C ASP A 84 5.76 -0.06 -9.29
N GLY A 85 5.60 0.78 -8.27
CA GLY A 85 4.40 1.60 -8.08
C GLY A 85 4.51 2.95 -8.75
N LEU A 86 3.55 3.29 -9.60
CA LEU A 86 3.50 4.57 -10.30
C LEU A 86 2.25 5.34 -9.87
N ILE A 87 2.42 6.60 -9.49
CA ILE A 87 1.30 7.50 -9.19
C ILE A 87 1.44 8.82 -9.93
N LEU A 88 0.34 9.29 -10.50
CA LEU A 88 0.21 10.56 -11.20
C LEU A 88 -1.12 11.21 -10.80
N SER A 89 -1.09 12.49 -10.45
CA SER A 89 -2.30 13.27 -10.18
C SER A 89 -2.19 14.66 -10.77
N PHE A 90 -3.30 15.17 -11.25
CA PHE A 90 -3.43 16.52 -11.77
C PHE A 90 -4.88 16.98 -11.64
N VAL A 91 -5.10 18.29 -11.78
CA VAL A 91 -6.41 18.92 -11.72
C VAL A 91 -6.83 19.33 -13.13
N LEU A 92 -8.03 18.94 -13.52
CA LEU A 92 -8.66 19.32 -14.78
C LEU A 92 -9.85 20.26 -14.54
N PRO A 93 -10.11 21.20 -15.46
CA PRO A 93 -11.42 21.82 -15.60
C PRO A 93 -12.50 20.76 -15.81
N ALA A 94 -13.72 21.01 -15.30
CA ALA A 94 -14.83 20.07 -15.36
C ALA A 94 -15.14 19.60 -16.79
N GLU A 95 -15.08 20.52 -17.76
CA GLU A 95 -15.30 20.23 -19.18
C GLU A 95 -14.23 19.33 -19.81
N ALA A 96 -13.04 19.25 -19.22
CA ALA A 96 -11.93 18.44 -19.72
C ALA A 96 -11.92 17.01 -19.16
N VAL A 97 -12.73 16.72 -18.13
CA VAL A 97 -12.77 15.41 -17.46
C VAL A 97 -13.27 14.31 -18.39
N GLU A 98 -14.45 14.45 -19.00
CA GLU A 98 -15.01 13.40 -19.86
C GLU A 98 -14.17 13.12 -21.12
N PRO A 99 -13.65 14.14 -21.84
CA PRO A 99 -12.73 13.90 -22.94
C PRO A 99 -11.49 13.11 -22.51
N PHE A 100 -10.91 13.45 -21.36
CA PHE A 100 -9.77 12.73 -20.80
C PHE A 100 -10.11 11.27 -20.47
N LEU A 101 -11.23 11.03 -19.77
CA LEU A 101 -11.67 9.67 -19.44
C LEU A 101 -11.96 8.82 -20.69
N THR A 102 -12.49 9.43 -21.75
CA THR A 102 -12.74 8.76 -23.03
C THR A 102 -11.42 8.29 -23.68
N GLN A 103 -10.37 9.09 -23.59
CA GLN A 103 -9.04 8.72 -24.11
C GLN A 103 -8.44 7.53 -23.36
N LEU A 104 -8.68 7.44 -22.05
CA LEU A 104 -8.20 6.32 -21.24
C LEU A 104 -8.82 4.98 -21.67
N LYS A 105 -10.03 4.96 -22.24
CA LYS A 105 -10.75 3.72 -22.60
C LYS A 105 -10.88 2.77 -21.40
N PRO A 106 -11.59 3.17 -20.34
CA PRO A 106 -11.81 2.30 -19.19
C PRO A 106 -12.52 1.00 -19.60
N GLU A 107 -12.20 -0.11 -18.94
CA GLU A 107 -12.75 -1.44 -19.31
C GLU A 107 -14.27 -1.47 -19.19
N GLN A 108 -14.76 -0.71 -18.22
CA GLN A 108 -16.16 -0.53 -17.89
C GLN A 108 -16.39 0.95 -17.56
N PRO A 109 -17.63 1.44 -17.64
CA PRO A 109 -17.96 2.77 -17.13
C PRO A 109 -17.47 2.96 -15.70
N LEU A 110 -16.85 4.11 -15.41
CA LEU A 110 -16.36 4.38 -14.05
C LEU A 110 -17.52 4.35 -13.05
N ARG A 111 -17.32 3.62 -11.95
CA ARG A 111 -18.30 3.52 -10.88
C ARG A 111 -18.22 4.76 -10.00
N LEU A 112 -19.36 5.39 -9.73
CA LEU A 112 -19.47 6.42 -8.71
C LEU A 112 -19.54 5.79 -7.33
N ARG A 113 -18.65 6.25 -6.44
CA ARG A 113 -18.65 5.96 -5.01
C ARG A 113 -18.99 7.22 -4.25
N GLU A 114 -20.16 7.23 -3.61
CA GLU A 114 -20.67 8.39 -2.87
C GLU A 114 -19.91 8.64 -1.57
N GLN A 115 -19.58 7.57 -0.83
CA GLN A 115 -19.00 7.66 0.51
C GLN A 115 -17.54 7.16 0.52
N PRO A 116 -16.66 7.73 1.36
CA PRO A 116 -15.33 7.17 1.62
C PRO A 116 -15.42 5.71 2.08
N PHE A 117 -14.36 4.94 1.82
CA PHE A 117 -14.26 3.62 2.43
C PHE A 117 -14.01 3.73 3.95
N ALA A 118 -14.57 2.81 4.72
CA ALA A 118 -14.36 2.77 6.16
C ALA A 118 -12.94 2.24 6.45
N ALA A 119 -12.08 3.12 6.98
CA ALA A 119 -10.72 2.83 7.47
C ALA A 119 -9.99 1.72 6.69
N GLU A 120 -9.43 2.08 5.54
CA GLU A 120 -8.67 1.14 4.72
C GLU A 120 -7.19 1.07 5.10
N ALA A 121 -6.57 -0.05 4.76
CA ALA A 121 -5.12 -0.19 4.81
C ALA A 121 -4.45 0.84 3.90
N THR A 122 -3.32 1.40 4.34
CA THR A 122 -2.53 2.30 3.51
C THR A 122 -2.11 1.60 2.21
N PRO A 123 -2.40 2.18 1.04
CA PRO A 123 -1.99 1.59 -0.23
C PRO A 123 -0.46 1.41 -0.30
N ALA A 124 -0.01 0.42 -1.06
CA ALA A 124 1.42 0.24 -1.32
C ALA A 124 2.05 1.49 -1.96
N THR A 125 1.34 2.16 -2.87
CA THR A 125 1.82 3.40 -3.51
C THR A 125 0.89 4.56 -3.15
N PRO A 126 1.07 5.16 -1.96
CA PRO A 126 0.14 6.16 -1.44
C PRO A 126 0.36 7.54 -2.08
N PHE A 127 -0.73 8.20 -2.46
CA PHE A 127 -0.74 9.61 -2.89
C PHE A 127 -0.36 10.56 -1.74
N ALA A 128 -0.43 10.11 -0.49
CA ALA A 128 0.06 10.87 0.67
C ALA A 128 1.54 11.27 0.55
N HIS A 129 2.35 10.50 -0.19
CA HIS A 129 3.75 10.87 -0.49
C HIS A 129 3.84 12.18 -1.30
N LEU A 130 2.83 12.48 -2.12
CA LEU A 130 2.71 13.72 -2.90
C LEU A 130 1.98 14.83 -2.12
N GLY A 131 1.67 14.63 -0.84
CA GLY A 131 0.87 15.55 -0.04
C GLY A 131 -0.62 15.59 -0.42
N LEU A 132 -1.11 14.56 -1.11
CA LEU A 132 -2.50 14.46 -1.56
C LEU A 132 -3.29 13.46 -0.70
N PRO A 133 -4.61 13.66 -0.51
CA PRO A 133 -5.46 12.66 0.09
C PRO A 133 -5.58 11.43 -0.82
N GLU A 134 -5.78 10.25 -0.23
CA GLU A 134 -6.09 9.06 -1.01
C GLU A 134 -7.49 9.18 -1.62
N PRO A 135 -7.70 8.76 -2.88
CA PRO A 135 -9.03 8.74 -3.50
C PRO A 135 -10.06 8.00 -2.65
N ASP A 136 -9.64 6.93 -2.00
CA ASP A 136 -10.44 6.05 -1.14
C ASP A 136 -10.99 6.78 0.11
N SER A 137 -10.30 7.83 0.54
CA SER A 137 -10.72 8.69 1.66
C SER A 137 -11.67 9.82 1.27
N LEU A 138 -11.90 10.04 -0.04
CA LEU A 138 -12.72 11.13 -0.56
C LEU A 138 -14.14 10.68 -0.87
N PRO A 139 -15.16 11.54 -0.68
CA PRO A 139 -16.52 11.29 -1.14
C PRO A 139 -16.66 11.53 -2.66
N LYS A 140 -17.75 11.04 -3.25
CA LYS A 140 -18.16 11.31 -4.65
C LYS A 140 -17.06 11.06 -5.70
N VAL A 141 -16.35 9.95 -5.56
CA VAL A 141 -15.26 9.58 -6.47
C VAL A 141 -15.77 8.68 -7.58
N ARG A 142 -15.44 9.00 -8.83
CA ARG A 142 -15.64 8.09 -9.98
C ARG A 142 -14.37 7.31 -10.22
N GLU A 143 -14.42 5.99 -10.17
CA GLU A 143 -13.23 5.13 -10.25
C GLU A 143 -13.45 3.91 -11.13
N GLY A 144 -12.35 3.36 -11.65
CA GLY A 144 -12.39 2.16 -12.45
C GLY A 144 -11.04 1.76 -13.01
N GLN A 145 -11.01 0.57 -13.56
CA GLN A 145 -9.85 0.00 -14.25
C GLN A 145 -9.78 0.55 -15.68
N VAL A 146 -8.56 0.81 -16.14
CA VAL A 146 -8.28 1.22 -17.52
C VAL A 146 -7.84 0.00 -18.34
N CYS A 147 -8.47 -0.21 -19.51
CA CYS A 147 -8.31 -1.45 -20.28
C CYS A 147 -7.03 -1.43 -21.10
N ALA A 148 -6.25 -2.48 -20.90
CA ALA A 148 -5.10 -2.92 -21.67
C ALA A 148 -5.53 -3.49 -23.06
N PRO A 149 -4.64 -3.64 -24.07
CA PRO A 149 -3.29 -4.10 -23.91
C PRO A 149 -2.47 -2.96 -23.39
N CYS A 150 -1.84 -3.17 -22.26
CA CYS A 150 -0.73 -2.37 -21.83
C CYS A 150 0.22 -2.43 -23.02
N LYS A 151 0.30 -1.33 -23.77
CA LYS A 151 1.52 -1.15 -24.54
C LYS A 151 2.63 -1.10 -23.48
N GLY A 152 3.73 -1.79 -23.73
CA GLY A 152 4.83 -1.86 -22.75
C GLY A 152 4.52 -2.77 -21.57
N ASP A 153 5.19 -2.49 -20.45
CA ASP A 153 5.36 -3.42 -19.33
C ASP A 153 4.32 -3.22 -18.21
N LEU A 154 3.33 -2.32 -18.39
CA LEU A 154 2.35 -2.02 -17.33
C LEU A 154 1.49 -3.25 -16.97
N ASN A 155 1.43 -3.62 -15.69
CA ASN A 155 0.58 -4.70 -15.18
C ASN A 155 -0.88 -4.26 -15.02
N TRP A 156 -1.12 -3.06 -14.48
CA TRP A 156 -2.47 -2.49 -14.37
C TRP A 156 -2.47 -0.97 -14.23
N LEU A 157 -3.61 -0.34 -14.54
CA LEU A 157 -3.88 1.09 -14.34
C LEU A 157 -5.29 1.31 -13.79
N LYS A 158 -5.37 2.00 -12.64
CA LYS A 158 -6.62 2.49 -12.06
C LYS A 158 -6.69 4.00 -12.20
N VAL A 159 -7.87 4.49 -12.60
CA VAL A 159 -8.22 5.91 -12.56
C VAL A 159 -9.24 6.16 -11.45
N ALA A 160 -9.08 7.28 -10.75
CA ALA A 160 -10.08 7.85 -9.87
C ALA A 160 -10.21 9.35 -10.12
N VAL A 161 -11.43 9.87 -10.10
CA VAL A 161 -11.73 11.29 -10.30
C VAL A 161 -12.53 11.77 -9.10
N ALA A 162 -11.97 12.74 -8.37
CA ALA A 162 -12.63 13.38 -7.25
C ALA A 162 -12.95 14.83 -7.62
N GLN A 163 -14.20 15.22 -7.43
CA GLN A 163 -14.61 16.61 -7.62
C GLN A 163 -13.99 17.48 -6.52
N ILE A 164 -13.35 18.59 -6.90
CA ILE A 164 -12.86 19.60 -5.94
C ILE A 164 -13.96 20.63 -5.73
N ASP A 165 -14.50 21.15 -6.83
CA ASP A 165 -15.61 22.10 -6.87
C ASP A 165 -16.42 21.91 -8.17
N GLU A 166 -17.37 22.81 -8.44
CA GLU A 166 -18.20 22.76 -9.65
C GLU A 166 -17.42 22.93 -10.96
N ARG A 167 -16.20 23.46 -10.91
CA ARG A 167 -15.39 23.82 -12.07
C ARG A 167 -14.17 22.94 -12.27
N SER A 168 -13.81 22.14 -11.28
CA SER A 168 -12.55 21.40 -11.29
C SER A 168 -12.65 20.05 -10.60
N SER A 169 -11.91 19.10 -11.13
CA SER A 169 -11.78 17.76 -10.58
C SER A 169 -10.32 17.34 -10.56
N ARG A 170 -9.93 16.62 -9.51
CA ARG A 170 -8.63 15.97 -9.42
C ARG A 170 -8.72 14.57 -10.00
N VAL A 171 -7.85 14.29 -10.95
CA VAL A 171 -7.60 12.96 -11.48
C VAL A 171 -6.48 12.32 -10.67
N TYR A 172 -6.64 11.04 -10.39
CA TYR A 172 -5.65 10.17 -9.76
C TYR A 172 -5.46 8.97 -10.67
N LEU A 173 -4.22 8.67 -11.02
CA LEU A 173 -3.82 7.50 -11.76
C LEU A 173 -2.83 6.72 -10.90
N ARG A 174 -3.12 5.45 -10.71
CA ARG A 174 -2.23 4.51 -10.03
C ARG A 174 -1.98 3.36 -10.98
N GLY A 175 -0.71 3.11 -11.28
CA GLY A 175 -0.28 2.00 -12.09
C GLY A 175 0.77 1.16 -11.39
N VAL A 176 0.94 -0.04 -11.90
CA VAL A 176 2.01 -0.97 -11.52
C VAL A 176 2.60 -1.50 -12.82
N ASP A 177 3.93 -1.50 -12.94
CA ASP A 177 4.67 -2.04 -14.09
C ASP A 177 5.30 -3.41 -13.83
#